data_AF-A0A933D2S7-F1
#
_entry.id   AF-A0A933D2S7-F1
#
_cell.length_a   1.000
_cell.length_b   1.000
_cell.length_c   1.000
_cell.angle_alpha   90.00
_cell.angle_beta   90.00
_cell.angle_gamma   90.00
#
_symmetry.space_group_name_H-M   'P 1'
#
loop_
_entity.id
_entity.type
_entity.pdbx_description
1 polymer ?
#
loop_
_entity_poly.entity_id
_entity_poly.type
_entity_poly.pdbx_seq_one_letter_code
_entity_poly.pdbx_strand_id
1 'polypeptide(L)'
;MGPNKVVHLMFLSGGLLLFFLLTWTGDWIWGYFARHPNEFIIQGGAVLAALTAGIALYRNDHVYGLACDVAGELKKVSWPTRKETQAATLVVIVTVILAAIILGIFDAIWSELTDIVYG
;
A
#
# COMPACT_ATOMS: atom_id res chain seq x y z
N MET A 1 20.06 -14.09 16.92
CA MET A 1 19.75 -12.69 17.26
C MET A 1 18.24 -12.52 17.13
N GLY A 2 17.53 -12.26 18.23
CA GLY A 2 16.06 -12.32 18.25
C GLY A 2 15.38 -11.41 17.21
N PRO A 3 14.19 -11.78 16.69
CA PRO A 3 13.40 -10.97 15.75
C PRO A 3 12.89 -9.62 16.32
N ASN A 4 13.30 -9.27 17.53
CA ASN A 4 12.75 -8.16 18.32
C ASN A 4 12.92 -6.79 17.64
N LYS A 5 14.00 -6.57 16.86
CA LYS A 5 14.22 -5.28 16.17
C LYS A 5 13.18 -4.98 15.10
N VAL A 6 12.82 -5.98 14.29
CA VAL A 6 11.85 -5.80 13.20
C VAL A 6 10.46 -5.58 13.79
N VAL A 7 10.11 -6.35 14.82
CA VAL A 7 8.82 -6.23 15.52
C VAL A 7 8.67 -4.86 16.17
N HIS A 8 9.69 -4.35 16.87
CA HIS A 8 9.62 -3.01 17.47
C HIS A 8 9.46 -1.91 16.41
N LEU A 9 10.15 -2.04 15.27
CA LEU A 9 9.97 -1.12 14.15
C LEU A 9 8.57 -1.19 13.55
N MET A 10 7.97 -2.39 13.43
CA MET A 10 6.60 -2.56 12.94
C MET A 10 5.56 -1.88 13.85
N PHE A 11 5.69 -2.02 15.17
CA PHE A 11 4.80 -1.33 16.11
C PHE A 11 5.00 0.19 16.11
N LEU A 12 6.23 0.67 15.96
CA LEU A 12 6.53 2.09 15.86
C LEU A 12 5.97 2.69 14.56
N SER A 13 6.18 2.03 13.42
CA SER A 13 5.59 2.44 12.14
C SER A 13 4.07 2.34 12.15
N GLY A 14 3.52 1.31 12.79
CA GLY A 14 2.07 1.13 12.94
C GLY A 14 1.44 2.26 13.76
N GLY A 15 2.07 2.68 14.86
CA GLY A 15 1.64 3.84 15.65
C GLY A 15 1.69 5.15 14.87
N LEU A 16 2.75 5.36 14.06
CA LEU A 16 2.88 6.55 13.21
C LEU A 16 1.85 6.57 12.08
N LEU A 17 1.59 5.43 11.45
CA LEU A 17 0.52 5.29 10.45
C LEU A 17 -0.86 5.51 11.06
N LEU A 18 -1.11 4.99 12.26
CA LEU A 18 -2.38 5.20 12.96
C LEU A 18 -2.57 6.67 13.32
N PHE A 19 -1.52 7.36 13.76
CA PHE A 19 -1.55 8.81 13.93
C PHE A 19 -1.92 9.54 12.63
N PHE A 20 -1.23 9.22 11.53
CA PHE A 20 -1.50 9.82 10.22
C PHE A 20 -2.92 9.55 9.72
N LEU A 21 -3.42 8.33 9.91
CA LEU A 21 -4.80 7.99 9.57
C LEU A 21 -5.79 8.75 10.44
N LEU A 22 -5.57 8.84 11.75
CA LEU A 22 -6.45 9.60 12.63
C LEU A 22 -6.52 11.09 12.26
N THR A 23 -5.39 11.70 11.91
CA THR A 23 -5.38 13.11 11.45
C THR A 23 -6.09 13.25 10.11
N TRP A 24 -5.78 12.39 9.13
CA TRP A 24 -6.40 12.47 7.80
C TRP A 24 -7.91 12.24 7.85
N THR A 25 -8.36 11.25 8.62
CA THR A 25 -9.79 10.94 8.78
C THR A 25 -10.48 12.02 9.62
N GLY A 26 -9.81 12.57 10.64
CA GLY A 26 -10.33 13.65 11.47
C GLY A 26 -10.59 14.92 10.66
N ASP A 27 -9.64 15.31 9.82
CA ASP A 27 -9.77 16.48 8.94
C ASP A 27 -10.87 16.28 7.88
N TRP A 28 -10.96 15.09 7.28
CA TRP A 28 -11.99 14.77 6.29
C TRP A 28 -13.40 14.75 6.90
N ILE A 29 -13.56 14.07 8.05
CA ILE A 29 -14.84 14.01 8.78
C ILE A 29 -15.26 15.42 9.18
N TRP A 30 -14.37 16.18 9.81
CA TRP A 30 -14.76 17.50 10.29
C TRP A 30 -15.01 18.48 9.15
N GLY A 31 -14.28 18.37 8.03
CA GLY A 31 -14.54 19.14 6.82
C GLY A 31 -15.91 18.88 6.18
N TYR A 32 -16.52 17.71 6.43
CA TYR A 32 -17.86 17.38 5.95
C TYR A 32 -18.98 17.87 6.89
N PHE A 33 -18.74 17.86 8.21
CA PHE A 33 -19.79 18.11 9.21
C PHE A 33 -19.78 19.51 9.84
N ALA A 34 -18.64 20.21 9.98
CA ALA A 34 -18.57 21.51 10.69
C ALA A 34 -17.36 22.39 10.30
N ARG A 35 -17.29 23.63 10.82
CA ARG A 35 -16.10 24.51 10.68
C ARG A 35 -14.92 23.89 11.45
N HIS A 36 -13.78 23.73 10.77
CA HIS A 36 -12.56 23.09 11.28
C HIS A 36 -12.30 23.46 12.75
N PRO A 37 -12.17 22.48 13.67
CA PRO A 37 -11.72 22.78 15.01
C PRO A 37 -10.26 23.26 14.92
N ASN A 38 -9.74 23.85 15.99
CA ASN A 38 -8.32 24.21 16.00
C ASN A 38 -7.47 22.97 15.69
N GLU A 39 -6.57 23.11 14.71
CA GLU A 39 -5.66 22.07 14.22
C GLU A 39 -4.89 21.39 15.37
N PHE A 40 -4.54 22.16 16.40
CA PHE A 40 -3.91 21.68 17.63
C PHE A 40 -4.72 20.63 18.40
N ILE A 41 -6.06 20.69 18.38
CA ILE A 41 -6.93 19.75 19.10
C ILE A 41 -6.99 18.41 18.36
N ILE A 42 -7.10 18.44 17.03
CA ILE A 42 -7.13 17.22 16.20
C ILE A 42 -5.78 16.52 16.30
N GLN A 43 -4.68 17.25 16.14
CA GLN A 43 -3.34 16.69 16.26
C GLN A 43 -3.08 16.18 17.68
N GLY A 44 -3.42 16.97 18.72
CA GLY A 44 -3.22 16.56 20.11
C GLY A 44 -4.02 15.31 20.49
N GLY A 45 -5.29 15.24 20.10
CA GLY A 45 -6.14 14.08 20.32
C GLY A 45 -5.65 12.84 19.56
N ALA A 46 -5.26 13.02 18.29
CA ALA A 46 -4.72 11.94 17.46
C ALA A 46 -3.40 11.39 18.02
N VAL A 47 -2.48 12.25 18.50
CA VAL A 47 -1.22 11.79 19.12
C VAL A 47 -1.51 10.95 20.36
N LEU A 48 -2.38 11.42 21.26
CA LEU A 48 -2.70 10.70 22.48
C LEU A 48 -3.39 9.36 22.20
N ALA A 49 -4.35 9.33 21.28
CA ALA A 49 -5.01 8.11 20.82
C ALA A 49 -3.99 7.14 20.19
N ALA A 50 -3.07 7.64 19.37
CA ALA A 50 -2.06 6.80 18.72
C ALA A 50 -1.04 6.21 19.71
N LEU A 51 -0.58 7.01 20.67
CA LEU A 51 0.34 6.55 21.71
C LEU A 51 -0.32 5.52 22.63
N THR A 52 -1.54 5.80 23.09
CA THR A 52 -2.29 4.89 23.97
C THR A 52 -2.60 3.57 23.27
N ALA A 53 -3.10 3.62 22.03
CA ALA A 53 -3.36 2.43 21.22
C ALA A 53 -2.06 1.66 20.93
N GLY A 54 -0.98 2.35 20.56
CA GLY A 54 0.32 1.73 20.28
C GLY A 54 0.90 1.00 21.50
N ILE A 55 0.84 1.62 22.69
CA ILE A 55 1.29 1.00 23.94
C ILE A 55 0.40 -0.18 24.33
N ALA A 56 -0.93 -0.03 24.22
CA ALA A 56 -1.88 -1.09 24.55
C ALA A 56 -1.72 -2.31 23.63
N LEU A 57 -1.52 -2.09 22.33
CA LEU A 57 -1.28 -3.15 21.34
C LEU A 57 0.07 -3.85 21.57
N TYR A 58 1.12 -3.09 21.90
CA TYR A 58 2.44 -3.67 22.20
C TYR A 58 2.41 -4.53 23.47
N ARG A 59 1.57 -4.18 24.44
CA ARG A 59 1.45 -4.90 25.71
C ARG A 59 0.63 -6.18 25.60
N ASN A 60 -0.11 -6.39 24.52
CA ASN A 60 -0.91 -7.58 24.33
C ASN A 60 -0.06 -8.74 23.76
N ASP A 61 0.18 -9.76 24.57
CA ASP A 61 1.00 -10.93 24.20
C ASP A 61 0.51 -11.63 22.92
N HIS A 62 -0.80 -11.64 22.66
CA HIS A 62 -1.36 -12.23 21.44
C HIS A 62 -0.94 -11.45 20.18
N VAL A 63 -0.99 -10.12 20.23
CA VAL A 63 -0.64 -9.25 19.09
C VAL A 63 0.87 -9.28 18.83
N TYR A 64 1.66 -9.28 19.91
CA TYR A 64 3.11 -9.40 19.81
C TYR A 64 3.55 -10.76 19.25
N GLY A 65 2.88 -11.85 19.67
CA GLY A 65 3.10 -13.19 19.13
C GLY A 65 2.86 -13.26 17.62
N LEU A 66 1.71 -12.76 17.16
CA LEU A 66 1.39 -12.69 15.72
C LEU A 66 2.43 -11.89 14.92
N ALA A 67 2.89 -10.76 15.46
CA ALA A 67 3.92 -9.95 14.81
C ALA A 67 5.25 -10.70 14.67
N CYS A 68 5.64 -11.47 15.69
CA CYS A 68 6.82 -12.35 15.64
C CYS A 68 6.66 -13.47 14.59
N ASP A 69 5.49 -14.10 14.52
CA ASP A 69 5.21 -15.17 13.56
C ASP A 69 5.26 -14.66 12.12
N VAL A 70 4.63 -13.51 11.85
CA VAL A 70 4.69 -12.84 10.54
C VAL A 70 6.13 -12.46 10.19
N ALA A 71 6.89 -11.91 11.13
CA ALA A 71 8.30 -11.60 10.90
C ALA A 71 9.16 -12.86 10.65
N GLY A 72 8.77 -14.00 11.21
CA GLY A 72 9.36 -15.31 10.92
C GLY A 72 9.04 -15.80 9.52
N GLU A 73 7.78 -15.68 9.10
CA GLU A 73 7.32 -16.11 7.77
C GLU A 73 7.86 -15.23 6.65
N LEU A 74 7.94 -13.92 6.87
CA LEU A 74 8.53 -12.97 5.91
C LEU A 74 10.00 -13.27 5.60
N LYS A 75 10.74 -13.92 6.51
CA LYS A 75 12.12 -14.36 6.22
C LYS A 75 12.19 -15.52 5.25
N LYS A 76 11.11 -16.28 5.10
CA LYS A 76 11.02 -17.41 4.16
C LYS A 76 10.68 -16.94 2.75
N VAL A 77 10.20 -15.69 2.59
CA VAL A 77 9.93 -15.09 1.29
C VAL A 77 11.27 -14.93 0.54
N SER A 78 11.48 -15.79 -0.45
CA SER A 78 12.60 -15.70 -1.37
C SER A 78 12.37 -14.54 -2.34
N TRP A 79 13.07 -13.44 -2.14
CA TRP A 79 13.06 -12.35 -3.11
C TRP A 79 13.84 -12.76 -4.36
N PRO A 80 13.28 -12.54 -5.56
CA PRO A 80 13.93 -12.89 -6.81
C PRO A 80 15.24 -12.12 -6.96
N THR A 81 16.23 -12.76 -7.57
CA THR A 81 17.50 -12.10 -7.86
C THR A 81 17.31 -11.04 -8.94
N ARG A 82 18.15 -9.99 -8.96
CA ARG A 82 18.05 -8.90 -9.95
C ARG A 82 18.02 -9.40 -11.40
N LYS A 83 18.71 -10.51 -11.68
CA LYS A 83 18.76 -11.13 -13.01
C LYS A 83 17.42 -11.77 -13.40
N GLU A 84 16.77 -12.46 -12.47
CA GLU A 84 15.46 -13.08 -12.70
C GLU A 84 14.38 -12.01 -12.90
N THR A 85 14.41 -10.93 -12.11
CA THR A 85 13.50 -9.81 -12.28
C THR A 85 13.66 -9.17 -13.65
N GLN A 86 14.91 -8.97 -14.11
CA GLN A 86 15.18 -8.41 -15.44
C GLN A 86 14.68 -9.33 -16.57
N ALA A 87 14.90 -10.64 -16.45
CA ALA A 87 14.39 -11.61 -17.41
C ALA A 87 12.86 -11.59 -17.47
N ALA A 88 12.18 -11.56 -16.32
CA ALA A 88 10.73 -11.45 -16.25
C ALA A 88 10.22 -10.15 -16.89
N THR A 89 10.85 -9.00 -16.60
CA THR A 89 10.45 -7.72 -17.22
C THR A 89 10.68 -7.70 -18.72
N LEU A 90 11.75 -8.32 -19.22
CA LEU A 90 12.04 -8.40 -20.65
C LEU A 90 10.96 -9.21 -21.37
N VAL A 91 10.56 -10.35 -20.80
CA VAL A 91 9.48 -11.17 -21.34
C VAL A 91 8.19 -10.35 -21.42
N VAL A 92 7.83 -9.64 -20.34
CA VAL A 92 6.64 -8.78 -20.33
C VAL A 92 6.70 -7.72 -21.43
N ILE A 93 7.83 -7.01 -21.57
CA ILE A 93 8.01 -5.99 -22.62
C ILE A 93 7.76 -6.58 -24.02
N VAL A 94 8.36 -7.74 -24.32
CA VAL A 94 8.18 -8.41 -25.61
C VAL A 94 6.72 -8.80 -25.83
N THR A 95 6.06 -9.38 -24.83
CA THR A 95 4.65 -9.78 -24.94
C THR A 95 3.71 -8.57 -25.13
N VAL A 96 3.99 -7.44 -24.48
CA VAL A 96 3.21 -6.21 -24.63
C VAL A 96 3.39 -5.60 -26.02
N ILE A 97 4.61 -5.60 -26.57
CA ILE A 97 4.86 -5.12 -27.94
C ILE A 97 4.10 -5.97 -28.96
N LEU A 98 4.14 -7.30 -28.81
CA LEU A 98 3.40 -8.20 -29.70
C LEU A 98 1.88 -7.97 -29.59
N ALA A 99 1.35 -7.84 -28.38
CA ALA A 99 -0.06 -7.54 -28.17
C ALA A 99 -0.46 -6.19 -28.79
N ALA A 100 0.36 -5.16 -28.63
CA ALA A 100 0.12 -3.83 -29.20
C ALA A 100 0.11 -3.84 -30.73
N ILE A 101 1.01 -4.59 -31.38
CA ILE A 101 1.01 -4.75 -32.84
C ILE A 101 -0.27 -5.44 -33.31
N ILE A 102 -0.66 -6.53 -32.65
CA ILE A 102 -1.88 -7.26 -33.01
C ILE A 102 -3.09 -6.34 -32.85
N LEU A 103 -3.26 -5.71 -31.69
CA LEU A 103 -4.37 -4.79 -31.44
C LEU A 103 -4.36 -3.62 -32.44
N GLY A 104 -3.21 -3.02 -32.72
CA GLY A 104 -3.10 -1.93 -33.70
C GLY A 104 -3.52 -2.34 -35.12
N ILE A 105 -3.22 -3.57 -35.54
CA ILE A 105 -3.70 -4.09 -36.83
C ILE A 105 -5.23 -4.27 -36.80
N PHE A 106 -5.77 -4.84 -35.73
CA PHE A 106 -7.22 -4.96 -35.57
C PHE A 106 -7.89 -3.58 -35.60
N ASP A 107 -7.40 -2.61 -34.83
CA ASP A 107 -7.93 -1.25 -34.77
C ASP A 107 -7.91 -0.57 -36.16
N ALA A 108 -6.84 -0.76 -36.94
CA ALA A 108 -6.75 -0.24 -38.31
C ALA A 108 -7.79 -0.89 -39.25
N ILE A 109 -7.96 -2.21 -39.18
CA ILE A 109 -8.97 -2.92 -39.98
C ILE A 109 -10.38 -2.46 -39.61
N TRP A 110 -10.66 -2.29 -38.32
CA TRP A 110 -11.95 -1.81 -37.85
C TRP A 110 -12.21 -0.35 -38.27
N SER A 111 -11.19 0.50 -38.28
CA SER A 111 -11.30 1.88 -38.77
C SER A 111 -11.71 1.90 -40.24
N GLU A 112 -10.97 1.19 -41.10
CA GLU A 112 -11.27 1.13 -42.55
C GLU A 112 -12.65 0.51 -42.84
N LEU A 113 -13.03 -0.55 -42.11
CA LEU A 113 -14.35 -1.16 -42.26
C LEU A 113 -15.48 -0.21 -41.86
N THR A 114 -15.29 0.55 -40.78
CA THR A 114 -16.27 1.52 -40.28
C THR A 114 -16.41 2.69 -41.24
N ASP A 115 -15.30 3.18 -41.80
CA ASP A 115 -15.30 4.27 -42.80
C ASP A 115 -16.01 3.86 -44.10
N ILE A 116 -15.93 2.59 -44.51
CA ILE A 116 -16.67 2.06 -45.67
C ILE A 116 -18.18 1.94 -45.39
N VAL A 117 -18.57 1.65 -44.13
CA VAL A 117 -19.97 1.41 -43.76
C VAL A 117 -20.73 2.72 -43.47
N TYR A 118 -20.05 3.69 -42.86
CA TYR A 118 -20.64 4.99 -42.51
C TYR A 118 -20.31 6.13 -43.48
N GLY A 119 -19.34 5.93 -44.38
CA GLY A 119 -19.07 6.81 -45.53
C GLY A 119 -19.94 6.47 -46.73
#